data_AF-R5VV26-F1
#
_entry.id   AF-R5VV26-F1
#
_cell.length_a   1.000
_cell.length_b   1.000
_cell.length_c   1.000
_cell.angle_alpha   90.00
_cell.angle_beta   90.00
_cell.angle_gamma   90.00
#
_symmetry.space_group_name_H-M   'P 1'
#
loop_
_entity.id
_entity.type
_entity.pdbx_description
1 polymer ?
#
loop_
_entity_poly.entity_id
_entity_poly.type
_entity_poly.pdbx_seq_one_letter_code
_entity_poly.pdbx_strand_id
1 'polypeptide(L)'
;MNNRNDVEVLIDGRRYTICGFESDEYLQKVASYINQKFGEFKKIDNYRSMDLELRNVLLAINIADDYFKAEDKAAIYHSERELKDRMILEMKHEMIELQDAAKEHDKKVAELEKALEEAKKKNIELETRLKTKR
;
A
#
# COMPACT_ATOMS: atom_id res chain seq x y z
N MET A 1 21.83 23.00 -13.41
CA MET A 1 21.16 24.32 -13.37
C MET A 1 20.01 24.20 -12.39
N ASN A 2 20.07 24.93 -11.27
CA ASN A 2 19.03 24.94 -10.27
C ASN A 2 17.92 25.87 -10.78
N ASN A 3 16.99 25.34 -11.59
CA ASN A 3 15.82 26.10 -12.02
C ASN A 3 14.92 26.32 -10.81
N ARG A 4 14.99 27.52 -10.24
CA ARG A 4 13.92 28.03 -9.38
C ARG A 4 12.78 28.45 -10.29
N ASN A 5 11.60 27.96 -9.99
CA ASN A 5 10.36 28.37 -10.62
C ASN A 5 9.79 29.54 -9.83
N ASP A 6 9.43 30.60 -10.54
CA ASP A 6 8.79 31.78 -9.99
C ASP A 6 7.33 31.76 -10.42
N VAL A 7 6.42 31.63 -9.46
CA VAL A 7 4.99 31.43 -9.72
C VAL A 7 4.19 32.53 -9.05
N GLU A 8 3.40 33.24 -9.84
CA GLU A 8 2.42 34.18 -9.31
C GLU A 8 1.19 33.43 -8.78
N VAL A 9 0.85 33.69 -7.53
CA VAL A 9 -0.29 33.11 -6.84
C VAL A 9 -1.14 34.20 -6.18
N LEU A 10 -2.42 33.91 -6.00
CA LEU A 10 -3.34 34.77 -5.25
C LEU A 10 -3.57 34.15 -3.87
N ILE A 11 -3.20 34.83 -2.79
CA ILE A 11 -3.42 34.38 -1.41
C ILE A 11 -4.20 35.46 -0.66
N ASP A 12 -5.36 35.09 -0.11
CA ASP A 12 -6.28 35.99 0.61
C ASP A 12 -6.59 37.30 -0.16
N GLY A 13 -6.72 37.20 -1.49
CA GLY A 13 -7.01 38.34 -2.36
C GLY A 13 -5.81 39.23 -2.69
N ARG A 14 -4.60 38.89 -2.22
CA ARG A 14 -3.34 39.58 -2.56
C ARG A 14 -2.48 38.72 -3.46
N ARG A 15 -1.79 39.35 -4.42
CA ARG A 15 -0.88 38.67 -5.33
C ARG A 15 0.51 38.51 -4.69
N TYR A 16 1.05 37.32 -4.75
CA TYR A 16 2.40 36.98 -4.28
C TYR A 16 3.15 36.23 -5.38
N THR A 17 4.47 36.38 -5.41
CA THR A 17 5.35 35.55 -6.23
C THR A 17 6.07 34.58 -5.31
N ILE A 18 5.82 33.28 -5.51
CA ILE A 18 6.50 32.20 -4.77
C ILE A 18 7.64 31.69 -5.63
N CYS A 19 8.85 31.70 -5.07
CA CYS A 19 10.05 31.15 -5.69
C CYS A 19 10.36 29.80 -5.05
N GLY A 20 10.41 28.72 -5.84
CA GLY A 20 10.66 27.37 -5.33
C GLY A 20 11.35 26.47 -6.34
N PHE A 21 11.76 25.27 -5.92
CA PHE A 21 12.29 24.24 -6.82
C PHE A 21 11.20 23.28 -7.32
N GLU A 22 10.01 23.38 -6.73
CA GLU A 22 8.86 22.56 -7.04
C GLU A 22 8.15 23.04 -8.31
N SER A 23 7.31 22.18 -8.88
CA SER A 23 6.53 22.53 -10.06
C SER A 23 5.54 23.65 -9.80
N ASP A 24 5.18 24.38 -10.86
CA ASP A 24 4.18 25.44 -10.79
C ASP A 24 2.84 24.93 -10.26
N GLU A 25 2.43 23.74 -10.68
CA GLU A 25 1.22 23.06 -10.21
C GLU A 25 1.26 22.81 -8.70
N TYR A 26 2.40 22.37 -8.16
CA TYR A 26 2.57 22.16 -6.74
C TYR A 26 2.50 23.49 -5.97
N LEU A 27 3.18 24.52 -6.44
CA LEU A 27 3.15 25.84 -5.79
C LEU A 27 1.74 26.47 -5.83
N GLN A 28 1.00 26.29 -6.92
CA GLN A 28 -0.42 26.67 -7.01
C GLN A 28 -1.31 25.87 -6.05
N LYS A 29 -1.03 24.57 -5.88
CA LYS A 29 -1.73 23.71 -4.91
C LYS A 29 -1.48 24.19 -3.47
N VAL A 30 -0.25 24.56 -3.14
CA VAL A 30 0.09 25.15 -1.83
C VAL A 30 -0.68 26.45 -1.59
N ALA A 31 -0.70 27.36 -2.58
CA ALA A 31 -1.47 28.60 -2.46
C ALA A 31 -2.98 28.35 -2.29
N SER A 32 -3.52 27.38 -3.03
CA SER A 32 -4.93 26.97 -2.93
C SER A 32 -5.25 26.40 -1.55
N TYR A 33 -4.36 25.60 -0.98
CA TYR A 33 -4.49 25.05 0.37
C TYR A 33 -4.51 26.16 1.44
N ILE A 34 -3.58 27.12 1.35
CA ILE A 34 -3.55 28.27 2.27
C ILE A 34 -4.86 29.08 2.17
N ASN A 35 -5.37 29.30 0.95
CA ASN A 35 -6.66 29.98 0.76
C ASN A 35 -7.84 29.22 1.36
N GLN A 36 -7.85 27.90 1.27
CA GLN A 36 -8.87 27.08 1.92
C GLN A 36 -8.84 27.31 3.43
N LYS A 37 -7.66 27.30 4.06
CA LYS A 37 -7.51 27.59 5.50
C LYS A 37 -8.01 28.99 5.86
N PHE A 38 -7.65 30.01 5.08
CA PHE A 38 -8.23 31.35 5.26
C PHE A 38 -9.75 31.35 5.15
N GLY A 39 -10.32 30.59 4.19
CA GLY A 39 -11.76 30.43 4.03
C GLY A 39 -12.44 29.76 5.23
N GLU A 40 -11.79 28.77 5.85
CA GLU A 40 -12.25 28.11 7.08
C GLU A 40 -12.24 29.08 8.26
N PHE A 41 -11.13 29.81 8.45
CA PHE A 41 -11.02 30.79 9.52
C PHE A 41 -12.04 31.94 9.40
N LYS A 42 -12.34 32.40 8.18
CA LYS A 42 -13.37 33.43 7.94
C LYS A 42 -14.78 33.03 8.38
N LYS A 43 -15.05 31.74 8.59
CA LYS A 43 -16.33 31.22 9.11
C LYS A 43 -16.40 31.24 10.64
N ILE A 44 -15.28 31.43 11.33
CA ILE A 44 -15.23 31.45 12.79
C ILE A 44 -15.77 32.80 13.29
N ASP A 45 -16.70 32.76 14.24
CA ASP A 45 -17.20 33.95 14.91
C ASP A 45 -16.04 34.74 15.53
N ASN A 46 -16.07 36.07 15.39
CA ASN A 46 -15.01 36.99 15.84
C ASN A 46 -13.66 36.91 15.10
N TYR A 47 -13.51 36.11 14.04
CA TYR A 47 -12.25 36.10 13.26
C TYR A 47 -11.90 37.49 12.69
N ARG A 48 -12.92 38.26 12.27
CA ARG A 48 -12.72 39.62 11.73
C ARG A 48 -12.30 40.64 12.79
N SER A 49 -12.62 40.40 14.07
CA SER A 49 -12.22 41.27 15.18
C SER A 49 -10.88 40.88 15.80
N MET A 50 -10.31 39.73 15.42
CA MET A 50 -8.97 39.32 15.86
C MET A 50 -7.90 40.15 15.18
N ASP A 51 -6.84 40.45 15.92
CA ASP A 51 -5.66 41.10 15.37
C ASP A 51 -4.99 40.25 14.28
N LEU A 52 -4.30 40.91 13.35
CA LEU A 52 -3.62 40.25 12.24
C LEU A 52 -2.52 39.30 12.74
N GLU A 53 -1.78 39.68 13.79
CA GLU A 53 -0.73 38.83 14.35
C GLU A 53 -1.30 37.51 14.86
N LEU A 54 -2.37 37.59 15.66
CA LEU A 54 -3.05 36.40 16.18
C LEU A 54 -3.58 35.49 15.06
N ARG A 55 -4.17 36.07 14.00
CA ARG A 55 -4.66 35.29 12.86
C ARG A 55 -3.55 34.55 12.12
N ASN A 56 -2.38 35.18 11.96
CA ASN A 56 -1.23 34.55 11.33
C ASN A 56 -0.66 33.42 12.21
N VAL A 57 -0.59 33.63 13.53
CA VAL A 57 -0.14 32.60 14.48
C VAL A 57 -1.10 31.39 14.46
N LEU A 58 -2.42 31.63 14.47
CA LEU A 58 -3.42 30.56 14.39
C LEU A 58 -3.31 29.75 13.09
N LEU A 59 -3.09 30.43 11.95
CA LEU A 59 -2.87 29.76 10.68
C LEU A 59 -1.60 28.90 10.71
N ALA A 60 -0.49 29.44 11.23
CA ALA A 60 0.77 28.70 11.36
C ALA A 60 0.63 27.46 12.26
N ILE A 61 -0.06 27.60 13.40
CA ILE A 61 -0.37 26.48 14.31
C ILE A 61 -1.17 25.41 13.58
N ASN A 62 -2.20 25.80 12.82
CA ASN A 62 -3.03 24.84 12.12
C ASN A 62 -2.28 24.09 11.01
N ILE A 63 -1.42 24.78 10.26
CA ILE A 63 -0.56 24.15 9.25
C ILE A 63 0.43 23.18 9.91
N ALA A 64 1.03 23.57 11.03
CA ALA A 64 1.94 22.70 11.79
C ALA A 64 1.23 21.46 12.35
N ASP A 65 0.02 21.61 12.89
CA ASP A 65 -0.82 20.51 13.35
C ASP A 65 -1.15 19.52 12.22
N ASP A 66 -1.53 20.03 11.04
CA ASP A 66 -1.77 19.17 9.87
C ASP A 66 -0.52 18.43 9.41
N TYR A 67 0.65 19.08 9.48
CA TYR A 67 1.94 18.46 9.20
C TYR A 67 2.24 17.31 10.15
N PHE A 68 2.17 17.53 11.47
CA PHE A 68 2.47 16.48 12.45
C PHE A 68 1.46 15.32 12.36
N LYS A 69 0.17 15.61 12.15
CA LYS A 69 -0.84 14.56 11.91
C LYS A 69 -0.56 13.75 10.66
N ALA A 70 -0.05 14.37 9.59
CA ALA A 70 0.33 13.66 8.39
C ALA A 70 1.59 12.80 8.61
N GLU A 71 2.57 13.31 9.35
CA GLU A 71 3.79 12.61 9.75
C GLU A 71 3.48 11.37 10.61
N ASP A 72 2.63 11.51 11.63
CA ASP A 72 2.19 10.40 12.49
C ASP A 72 1.48 9.31 11.67
N LYS A 73 0.58 9.71 10.76
CA LYS A 73 -0.11 8.76 9.86
C LYS A 73 0.88 8.06 8.93
N ALA A 74 1.85 8.78 8.39
CA ALA A 74 2.88 8.21 7.54
C ALA A 74 3.74 7.18 8.31
N ALA A 75 4.09 7.47 9.56
CA ALA A 75 4.80 6.55 10.44
C ALA A 75 3.98 5.27 10.72
N ILE A 76 2.68 5.41 11.03
CA ILE A 76 1.78 4.27 11.21
C ILE A 76 1.71 3.42 9.94
N TYR A 77 1.50 4.03 8.77
CA TYR A 77 1.45 3.31 7.51
C TYR A 77 2.78 2.63 7.17
N HIS A 78 3.90 3.23 7.53
CA HIS A 78 5.21 2.61 7.36
C HIS A 78 5.32 1.34 8.21
N SER A 79 4.97 1.40 9.49
CA SER A 79 4.99 0.23 10.38
C SER A 79 4.02 -0.87 9.95
N GLU A 80 2.81 -0.50 9.52
CA GLU A 80 1.83 -1.46 8.99
C GLU A 80 2.34 -2.13 7.70
N ARG A 81 2.98 -1.36 6.82
CA ARG A 81 3.57 -1.89 5.59
C ARG A 81 4.69 -2.89 5.89
N GLU A 82 5.59 -2.57 6.82
CA GLU A 82 6.64 -3.50 7.24
C GLU A 82 6.08 -4.80 7.83
N LEU A 83 4.99 -4.70 8.61
CA LEU A 83 4.31 -5.88 9.14
C LEU A 83 3.73 -6.74 8.00
N LYS A 84 3.03 -6.11 7.04
CA LYS A 84 2.48 -6.79 5.86
C LYS A 84 3.57 -7.44 5.01
N ASP A 85 4.69 -6.76 4.80
CA ASP A 85 5.82 -7.29 4.03
C ASP A 85 6.41 -8.54 4.72
N ARG A 86 6.53 -8.55 6.06
CA ARG A 86 6.94 -9.75 6.81
C ARG A 86 5.93 -10.89 6.68
N MET A 87 4.64 -10.60 6.84
CA MET A 87 3.58 -11.63 6.69
C MET A 87 3.58 -12.23 5.29
N ILE A 88 3.75 -11.41 4.25
CA ILE A 88 3.83 -11.90 2.86
C ILE A 88 5.05 -12.81 2.67
N LEU A 89 6.19 -12.48 3.27
CA LEU A 89 7.38 -13.33 3.22
C LEU A 89 7.13 -14.70 3.87
N GLU A 90 6.51 -14.70 5.05
CA GLU A 90 6.16 -15.92 5.78
C GLU A 90 5.18 -16.79 4.98
N MET A 91 4.11 -16.19 4.47
CA MET A 91 3.14 -16.90 3.62
C MET A 91 3.78 -17.46 2.35
N LYS A 92 4.76 -16.76 1.76
CA LYS A 92 5.50 -17.27 0.59
C LYS A 92 6.32 -18.50 0.95
N HIS A 93 6.98 -18.53 2.10
CA HIS A 93 7.71 -19.72 2.55
C HIS A 93 6.76 -20.89 2.78
N GLU A 94 5.65 -20.69 3.50
CA GLU A 94 4.65 -21.74 3.72
C GLU A 94 4.08 -22.26 2.38
N MET A 95 3.81 -21.36 1.43
CA MET A 95 3.34 -21.74 0.10
C MET A 95 4.35 -22.61 -0.66
N ILE A 96 5.64 -22.33 -0.56
CA ILE A 96 6.70 -23.15 -1.18
C ILE A 96 6.74 -24.54 -0.53
N GLU A 97 6.69 -24.61 0.80
CA GLU A 97 6.68 -25.87 1.54
C GLU A 97 5.48 -26.74 1.14
N LEU A 98 4.28 -26.15 1.07
CA LEU A 98 3.07 -26.83 0.61
C LEU A 98 3.19 -27.27 -0.85
N GLN A 99 3.79 -26.43 -1.71
CA GLN A 99 3.99 -26.77 -3.11
C GLN A 99 4.96 -27.95 -3.29
N ASP A 100 6.00 -28.02 -2.48
CA ASP A 100 6.96 -29.12 -2.53
C ASP A 100 6.37 -30.42 -1.93
N ALA A 101 5.61 -30.33 -0.85
CA ALA A 101 4.84 -31.46 -0.32
C ALA A 101 3.83 -31.99 -1.35
N ALA A 102 3.11 -31.10 -2.04
CA ALA A 102 2.18 -31.48 -3.11
C ALA A 102 2.88 -32.25 -4.24
N LYS A 103 4.03 -31.76 -4.71
CA LYS A 103 4.84 -32.48 -5.72
C LYS A 103 5.29 -33.86 -5.24
N GLU A 104 5.62 -34.02 -3.97
CA GLU A 104 5.99 -35.31 -3.40
C GLU A 104 4.78 -36.26 -3.37
N HIS A 105 3.61 -35.76 -2.96
CA HIS A 105 2.37 -36.52 -3.00
C HIS A 105 1.99 -36.95 -4.42
N ASP A 106 2.11 -36.07 -5.41
CA ASP A 106 1.84 -36.40 -6.81
C ASP A 106 2.74 -37.53 -7.33
N LYS A 107 4.02 -37.54 -6.94
CA LYS A 107 4.95 -38.64 -7.26
C LYS A 107 4.50 -39.96 -6.64
N LYS A 108 4.13 -39.94 -5.35
CA LYS A 108 3.63 -41.15 -4.65
C LYS A 108 2.35 -41.67 -5.29
N VAL A 109 1.44 -40.79 -5.70
CA VAL A 109 0.22 -41.16 -6.42
C VAL A 109 0.57 -41.87 -7.73
N ALA A 110 1.47 -41.30 -8.54
CA ALA A 110 1.91 -41.91 -9.80
C ALA A 110 2.57 -43.30 -9.61
N GLU A 111 3.37 -43.46 -8.56
CA GLU A 111 3.98 -44.76 -8.22
C GLU A 111 2.94 -45.80 -7.80
N LEU A 112 1.97 -45.41 -6.97
CA LEU A 112 0.87 -46.27 -6.53
C LEU A 112 -0.04 -46.68 -7.69
N GLU A 113 -0.35 -45.75 -8.61
CA GLU A 113 -1.11 -46.05 -9.82
C GLU A 113 -0.40 -47.09 -10.69
N LYS A 114 0.92 -46.97 -10.87
CA LYS A 114 1.71 -47.96 -11.60
C LYS A 114 1.71 -49.32 -10.91
N ALA A 115 1.92 -49.35 -9.60
CA ALA A 115 1.90 -50.59 -8.81
C ALA A 115 0.53 -51.27 -8.85
N LEU A 116 -0.56 -50.50 -8.80
CA LEU A 116 -1.93 -50.99 -8.94
C LEU A 116 -2.13 -51.68 -10.30
N GLU A 117 -1.63 -51.07 -11.38
CA GLU A 117 -1.79 -51.61 -12.72
C GLU A 117 -1.00 -52.92 -12.93
N GLU A 118 0.21 -53.01 -12.37
CA GLU A 118 0.98 -54.25 -12.35
C GLU A 118 0.29 -55.36 -11.52
N ALA A 119 -0.28 -55.00 -10.37
CA ALA A 119 -1.03 -55.94 -9.53
C ALA A 119 -2.28 -56.46 -10.24
N LYS A 120 -3.04 -55.59 -10.93
CA LYS A 120 -4.19 -55.98 -11.74
C LYS A 120 -3.80 -56.98 -12.84
N LYS A 121 -2.71 -56.73 -13.57
CA LYS A 121 -2.21 -57.64 -14.61
C LYS A 121 -1.88 -59.02 -14.05
N LYS A 122 -1.14 -59.08 -12.93
CA LYS A 122 -0.81 -60.35 -12.27
C LYS A 122 -2.07 -61.09 -11.82
N ASN A 123 -3.08 -60.38 -11.33
CA ASN A 123 -4.33 -60.99 -10.89
C ASN A 123 -5.06 -61.67 -12.06
N ILE A 124 -5.17 -60.97 -13.20
CA ILE A 124 -5.75 -61.52 -14.43
C ILE A 124 -4.99 -62.77 -14.90
N GLU A 125 -3.66 -62.76 -14.89
CA GLU A 125 -2.85 -63.93 -15.24
C GLU A 125 -3.11 -65.13 -14.32
N LEU A 126 -3.20 -64.89 -13.00
CA LEU A 126 -3.50 -65.93 -12.02
C LEU A 126 -4.91 -66.50 -12.19
N GLU A 127 -5.91 -65.65 -12.38
CA GLU A 127 -7.29 -66.07 -12.68
C GLU A 127 -7.37 -66.93 -13.95
N THR A 128 -6.63 -66.54 -14.99
CA THR A 128 -6.57 -67.27 -16.27
C THR A 128 -5.95 -68.65 -16.08
N ARG A 129 -4.85 -68.76 -15.32
CA ARG A 129 -4.20 -70.03 -14.97
C ARG A 129 -5.07 -70.94 -14.12
N LEU A 130 -5.87 -70.38 -13.21
CA LEU A 130 -6.81 -71.14 -12.39
C LEU A 130 -7.96 -71.70 -13.23
N LYS A 131 -8.47 -70.93 -14.20
CA LYS A 131 -9.49 -71.41 -15.14
C LYS A 131 -9.01 -72.53 -16.07
N THR A 132 -7.73 -72.56 -16.43
CA THR A 132 -7.14 -73.62 -17.27
C THR A 132 -6.78 -74.89 -16.50
N LYS A 133 -6.75 -74.85 -15.16
CA LYS A 133 -6.49 -76.01 -14.29
C LYS A 133 -7.75 -76.74 -13.81
N ARG A 134 -8.94 -76.22 -14.10
CA ARG A 134 -10.23 -76.91 -13.93
C ARG A 134 -10.63 -77.57 -15.23
#